data_AF-A0A0E3WXY5-F1
#
_entry.id   AF-A0A0E3WXY5-F1
#
_cell.length_a   1.000
_cell.length_b   1.000
_cell.length_c   1.000
_cell.angle_alpha   90.00
_cell.angle_beta   90.00
_cell.angle_gamma   90.00
#
_symmetry.space_group_name_H-M   'P 1'
#
loop_
_entity.id
_entity.type
_entity.pdbx_description
1 polymer ?
#
loop_
_entity_poly.entity_id
_entity_poly.type
_entity_poly.pdbx_seq_one_letter_code
_entity_poly.pdbx_strand_id
1 'polypeptide(L)'
;MSDFHLDISVVPKNIFEFIEIAADLSSLDDSKLSKESEEKLENYKKRQSHLTAMVKKVGITSKELKLTELGEKLYKIMYDDETLFYNILHYLLYTQYYFEKRNHASWVYNKFVDILYENREIDEMRISDFNENFALKIVNLAREELNQEGISFRGRSISPLISWVGSLNPSCINHENKKISFKLRNFCQPQLFLLAIDYAFKKRKAEYGSLILITDNTIADICKICLIDPESFDSCFDLCKKSFDFVDFSIGWEKHIRLNREPKIDDFI
;
A
#
# COMPACT_ATOMS: atom_id res chain seq x y z
N MET A 1 0.48 -17.86 16.89
CA MET A 1 -0.27 -16.61 17.22
C MET A 1 -0.65 -15.96 15.91
N SER A 2 -1.88 -15.44 15.77
CA SER A 2 -2.46 -15.10 14.47
C SER A 2 -1.79 -13.89 13.81
N ASP A 3 -1.11 -14.12 12.69
CA ASP A 3 -0.48 -13.12 11.80
C ASP A 3 -1.49 -12.18 11.08
N PHE A 4 -2.73 -12.12 11.56
CA PHE A 4 -3.86 -11.42 10.96
C PHE A 4 -3.98 -9.95 11.36
N HIS A 5 -2.94 -9.33 11.92
CA HIS A 5 -3.00 -7.93 12.33
C HIS A 5 -1.75 -7.18 11.88
N LEU A 6 -1.94 -5.91 11.49
CA LEU A 6 -0.86 -4.94 11.52
C LEU A 6 -0.76 -4.43 12.96
N ASP A 7 0.45 -4.49 13.52
CA ASP A 7 0.71 -3.90 14.82
C ASP A 7 0.59 -2.36 14.74
N ILE A 8 0.26 -1.71 15.86
CA ILE A 8 0.09 -0.26 15.92
C ILE A 8 1.35 0.54 15.59
N SER A 9 2.52 -0.09 15.73
CA SER A 9 3.79 0.46 15.28
C SER A 9 3.97 0.42 13.76
N VAL A 10 3.22 -0.41 13.04
CA VAL A 10 3.37 -0.63 11.60
C VAL A 10 2.46 0.35 10.86
N VAL A 11 2.84 1.62 10.88
CA VAL A 11 2.18 2.72 10.16
C VAL A 11 3.18 3.42 9.24
N PRO A 12 2.73 4.07 8.15
CA PRO A 12 3.64 4.61 7.13
C PRO A 12 4.69 5.58 7.69
N LYS A 13 4.30 6.44 8.64
CA LYS A 13 5.22 7.37 9.30
C LYS A 13 6.37 6.67 10.03
N ASN A 14 6.12 5.55 10.69
CA ASN A 14 7.18 4.82 11.39
C ASN A 14 8.10 4.09 10.40
N ILE A 15 7.60 3.72 9.21
CA ILE A 15 8.42 3.19 8.13
C ILE A 15 9.33 4.29 7.57
N PHE A 16 8.82 5.50 7.40
CA PHE A 16 9.60 6.68 7.04
C PHE A 16 10.78 6.86 8.00
N GLU A 17 10.51 7.03 9.29
CA GLU A 17 11.54 7.22 10.32
C GLU A 17 12.54 6.05 10.37
N PHE A 18 12.07 4.82 10.15
CA PHE A 18 12.93 3.65 10.12
C PHE A 18 13.89 3.65 8.93
N ILE A 19 13.43 4.02 7.72
CA ILE A 19 14.27 4.08 6.52
C ILE A 19 15.35 5.16 6.70
N GLU A 20 15.02 6.32 7.28
CA GLU A 20 16.01 7.36 7.58
C GLU A 20 17.15 6.81 8.47
N ILE A 21 16.79 6.15 9.57
CA ILE A 21 17.77 5.52 10.48
C ILE A 21 18.60 4.46 9.75
N ALA A 22 17.97 3.63 8.92
CA ALA A 22 18.66 2.57 8.19
C ALA A 22 19.62 3.12 7.11
N ALA A 23 19.27 4.24 6.48
CA ALA A 23 20.11 4.94 5.50
C ALA A 23 21.34 5.55 6.18
N ASP A 24 21.16 6.25 7.29
CA ASP A 24 22.26 6.84 8.08
C ASP A 24 23.29 5.78 8.45
N LEU A 25 22.83 4.61 8.91
CA LEU A 25 23.68 3.48 9.26
C LEU A 25 24.42 2.85 8.07
N SER A 26 23.81 2.88 6.88
CA SER A 26 24.40 2.33 5.66
C SER A 26 25.41 3.28 5.01
N SER A 27 25.29 4.59 5.28
CA SER A 27 26.22 5.64 4.80
C SER A 27 27.46 5.82 5.69
N LEU A 28 27.41 5.34 6.93
CA LEU A 28 28.56 5.31 7.83
C LEU A 28 29.49 4.17 7.39
N ASP A 29 30.70 4.53 6.98
CA ASP A 29 31.81 3.59 6.81
C ASP A 29 31.89 2.70 8.07
N ASP A 30 32.21 1.40 7.95
CA ASP A 30 32.20 0.46 9.10
C ASP A 30 33.12 0.95 10.25
N SER A 31 34.05 1.86 9.94
CA SER A 31 34.95 2.54 10.88
C SER A 31 34.37 3.78 11.61
N LYS A 32 33.19 4.27 11.21
CA LYS A 32 32.53 5.50 11.69
C LYS A 32 31.11 5.30 12.24
N LEU A 33 30.57 4.08 12.23
CA LEU A 33 29.37 3.74 12.99
C LEU A 33 29.58 4.12 14.46
N SER A 34 29.03 5.25 14.87
CA SER A 34 29.11 5.66 16.27
C SER A 34 28.28 4.66 17.08
N LYS A 35 28.77 4.29 18.27
CA LYS A 35 28.03 3.44 19.22
C LYS A 35 26.57 3.90 19.42
N GLU A 36 26.32 5.19 19.26
CA GLU A 36 24.99 5.80 19.37
C GLU A 36 24.02 5.34 18.27
N SER A 37 24.48 5.22 17.02
CA SER A 37 23.63 4.78 15.90
C SER A 37 23.32 3.27 15.99
N GLU A 38 24.30 2.46 16.42
CA GLU A 38 24.07 1.03 16.70
C GLU A 38 23.08 0.84 17.86
N GLU A 39 23.20 1.64 18.92
CA GLU A 39 22.29 1.62 20.07
C GLU A 39 20.87 2.08 19.67
N LYS A 40 20.74 3.08 18.78
CA LYS A 40 19.44 3.48 18.21
C LYS A 40 18.78 2.35 17.43
N LEU A 41 19.52 1.67 16.55
CA LEU A 41 18.97 0.53 15.78
C LEU A 41 18.57 -0.63 16.68
N GLU A 42 19.40 -0.97 17.66
CA GLU A 42 19.13 -2.07 18.58
C GLU A 42 17.91 -1.77 19.47
N ASN A 43 17.76 -0.52 19.90
CA ASN A 43 16.56 -0.05 20.58
C ASN A 43 15.33 -0.14 19.67
N TYR A 44 15.46 0.20 18.38
CA TYR A 44 14.38 0.09 17.40
C TYR A 44 13.98 -1.38 17.16
N LYS A 45 14.95 -2.29 16.99
CA LYS A 45 14.71 -3.74 16.86
C LYS A 45 13.94 -4.31 18.05
N LYS A 46 14.32 -3.91 19.26
CA LYS A 46 13.70 -4.40 20.51
C LYS A 46 12.30 -3.85 20.71
N ARG A 47 12.05 -2.58 20.35
CA ARG A 47 10.77 -1.90 20.60
C ARG A 47 9.77 -2.08 19.46
N GLN A 48 10.24 -2.27 18.23
CA GLN A 48 9.43 -2.27 17.00
C GLN A 48 9.63 -3.54 16.17
N SER A 49 9.67 -4.71 16.82
CA SER A 49 9.90 -5.99 16.15
C SER A 49 8.91 -6.24 15.00
N HIS A 50 7.64 -5.86 15.16
CA HIS A 50 6.62 -5.97 14.12
C HIS A 50 6.90 -5.09 12.89
N LEU A 51 7.34 -3.84 13.10
CA LEU A 51 7.80 -2.95 12.02
C LEU A 51 8.98 -3.56 11.27
N THR A 52 10.01 -4.03 12.01
CA THR A 52 11.20 -4.64 11.38
C THR A 52 10.83 -5.89 10.57
N ALA A 53 9.88 -6.69 11.04
CA ALA A 53 9.38 -7.84 10.30
C ALA A 53 8.62 -7.41 9.03
N MET A 54 7.83 -6.34 9.11
CA MET A 54 7.08 -5.81 7.98
C MET A 54 7.99 -5.26 6.88
N VAL A 55 8.93 -4.37 7.21
CA VAL A 55 9.84 -3.77 6.20
C VAL A 55 10.72 -4.81 5.51
N LYS A 56 11.05 -5.92 6.18
CA LYS A 56 11.68 -7.09 5.56
C LYS A 56 10.74 -7.81 4.59
N LYS A 57 9.49 -8.07 5.02
CA LYS A 57 8.49 -8.78 4.21
C LYS A 57 8.16 -8.05 2.92
N VAL A 58 8.10 -6.72 2.92
CA VAL A 58 7.89 -5.91 1.70
C VAL A 58 9.18 -5.61 0.94
N GLY A 59 10.32 -6.15 1.38
CA GLY A 59 11.59 -6.05 0.63
C GLY A 59 12.30 -4.71 0.73
N ILE A 60 11.93 -3.84 1.67
CA ILE A 60 12.60 -2.54 1.91
C ILE A 60 13.98 -2.76 2.55
N THR A 61 14.11 -3.79 3.38
CA THR A 61 15.40 -4.14 4.02
C THR A 61 15.75 -5.60 3.90
N SER A 62 17.06 -5.88 3.99
CA SER A 62 17.61 -7.23 4.13
C SER A 62 17.31 -7.82 5.51
N LYS A 63 17.72 -9.08 5.74
CA LYS A 63 17.59 -9.74 7.06
C LYS A 63 18.36 -8.99 8.16
N GLU A 64 19.45 -8.34 7.78
CA GLU A 64 20.34 -7.55 8.63
C GLU A 64 19.85 -6.11 8.84
N LEU A 65 18.68 -5.74 8.28
CA LEU A 65 18.09 -4.40 8.33
C LEU A 65 18.86 -3.32 7.57
N LYS A 66 19.72 -3.72 6.62
CA LYS A 66 20.28 -2.80 5.63
C LYS A 66 19.23 -2.51 4.56
N LEU A 67 19.23 -1.29 4.02
CA LEU A 67 18.35 -0.96 2.89
C LEU A 67 18.67 -1.88 1.72
N THR A 68 17.64 -2.37 1.04
CA THR A 68 17.78 -3.00 -0.27
C THR A 68 17.78 -1.91 -1.35
N GLU A 69 17.95 -2.31 -2.62
CA GLU A 69 17.75 -1.40 -3.76
C GLU A 69 16.38 -0.70 -3.72
N LEU A 70 15.31 -1.41 -3.33
CA LEU A 70 13.99 -0.80 -3.15
C LEU A 70 14.00 0.21 -1.99
N GLY A 71 14.63 -0.15 -0.87
CA GLY A 71 14.74 0.73 0.29
C GLY A 71 15.51 2.02 0.00
N GLU A 72 16.61 1.94 -0.76
CA GLU A 72 17.39 3.09 -1.18
C GLU A 72 16.62 4.01 -2.13
N LYS A 73 15.83 3.44 -3.06
CA LYS A 73 14.98 4.23 -3.96
C LYS A 73 13.85 4.92 -3.19
N LEU A 74 13.21 4.21 -2.25
CA LEU A 74 12.21 4.80 -1.36
C LEU A 74 12.81 5.91 -0.49
N TYR A 75 14.05 5.75 -0.02
CA TYR A 75 14.77 6.77 0.73
C TYR A 75 14.98 8.05 -0.09
N LYS A 76 15.28 7.94 -1.39
CA LYS A 76 15.36 9.12 -2.28
C LYS A 76 14.00 9.79 -2.45
N ILE A 77 12.98 8.99 -2.81
CA ILE A 77 11.61 9.49 -3.03
C ILE A 77 11.06 10.21 -1.80
N MET A 78 11.36 9.74 -0.59
CA MET A 78 10.77 10.30 0.63
C MET A 78 11.09 11.78 0.85
N TYR A 79 12.25 12.27 0.37
CA TYR A 79 12.63 13.69 0.48
C TYR A 79 12.14 14.53 -0.70
N ASP A 80 11.97 13.91 -1.87
CA ASP A 80 11.54 14.60 -3.09
C ASP A 80 10.00 14.71 -3.16
N ASP A 81 9.29 13.61 -2.84
CA ASP A 81 7.83 13.51 -2.84
C ASP A 81 7.35 12.52 -1.76
N GLU A 82 7.05 13.05 -0.57
CA GLU A 82 6.49 12.27 0.55
C GLU A 82 5.12 11.64 0.18
N THR A 83 4.33 12.28 -0.68
CA THR A 83 3.05 11.71 -1.13
C THR A 83 3.29 10.45 -1.96
N LEU A 84 4.25 10.49 -2.88
CA LEU A 84 4.62 9.33 -3.69
C LEU A 84 5.15 8.20 -2.81
N PHE A 85 5.96 8.51 -1.81
CA PHE A 85 6.45 7.52 -0.84
C PHE A 85 5.29 6.74 -0.20
N TYR A 86 4.28 7.43 0.35
CA TYR A 86 3.12 6.76 0.95
C TYR A 86 2.28 5.98 -0.06
N ASN A 87 2.14 6.49 -1.28
CA ASN A 87 1.45 5.78 -2.36
C ASN A 87 2.16 4.46 -2.73
N ILE A 88 3.50 4.45 -2.80
CA ILE A 88 4.26 3.22 -3.08
C ILE A 88 4.14 2.24 -1.90
N LEU A 89 4.26 2.70 -0.66
CA LEU A 89 4.08 1.83 0.50
C LEU A 89 2.68 1.19 0.51
N HIS A 90 1.64 1.99 0.24
CA HIS A 90 0.27 1.50 0.12
C HIS A 90 0.17 0.39 -0.94
N TYR A 91 0.70 0.63 -2.13
CA TYR A 91 0.71 -0.34 -3.22
C TYR A 91 1.41 -1.64 -2.83
N LEU A 92 2.60 -1.55 -2.23
CA LEU A 92 3.37 -2.71 -1.77
C LEU A 92 2.57 -3.53 -0.77
N LEU A 93 1.99 -2.89 0.25
CA LEU A 93 1.23 -3.61 1.28
C LEU A 93 -0.06 -4.23 0.72
N TYR A 94 -0.80 -3.53 -0.13
CA TYR A 94 -2.05 -4.01 -0.74
C TYR A 94 -1.82 -5.23 -1.64
N THR A 95 -0.78 -5.18 -2.48
CA THR A 95 -0.54 -6.22 -3.48
C THR A 95 0.24 -7.42 -2.95
N GLN A 96 0.96 -7.28 -1.83
CA GLN A 96 1.86 -8.31 -1.29
C GLN A 96 1.19 -9.67 -1.12
N TYR A 97 -0.06 -9.74 -0.65
CA TYR A 97 -0.75 -11.02 -0.47
C TYR A 97 -1.06 -11.75 -1.78
N TYR A 98 -1.15 -11.02 -2.89
CA TYR A 98 -1.31 -11.66 -4.19
C TYR A 98 -0.08 -12.53 -4.52
N PHE A 99 1.12 -12.03 -4.22
CA PHE A 99 2.39 -12.68 -4.52
C PHE A 99 2.88 -13.61 -3.39
N GLU A 100 2.57 -13.32 -2.13
CA GLU A 100 2.95 -14.10 -0.96
C GLU A 100 1.74 -14.44 -0.08
N LYS A 101 1.14 -15.61 -0.33
CA LYS A 101 -0.10 -16.07 0.31
C LYS A 101 0.04 -16.35 1.81
N ARG A 102 1.25 -16.34 2.38
CA ARG A 102 1.45 -16.50 3.82
C ARG A 102 1.37 -15.17 4.58
N ASN A 103 1.30 -14.04 3.89
CA ASN A 103 1.26 -12.73 4.53
C ASN A 103 -0.18 -12.30 4.89
N HIS A 104 -0.74 -12.88 5.97
CA HIS A 104 -2.10 -12.56 6.41
C HIS A 104 -2.31 -11.10 6.79
N ALA A 105 -1.29 -10.37 7.25
CA ALA A 105 -1.40 -8.95 7.54
C ALA A 105 -1.65 -8.12 6.27
N SER A 106 -0.97 -8.45 5.16
CA SER A 106 -1.25 -7.87 3.85
C SER A 106 -2.61 -8.27 3.31
N TRP A 107 -3.07 -9.50 3.57
CA TRP A 107 -4.44 -9.90 3.23
C TRP A 107 -5.47 -9.03 3.97
N VAL A 108 -5.27 -8.82 5.28
CA VAL A 108 -6.16 -7.96 6.08
C VAL A 108 -6.18 -6.53 5.54
N TYR A 109 -5.01 -5.99 5.17
CA TYR A 109 -4.95 -4.66 4.54
C TYR A 109 -5.69 -4.61 3.21
N ASN A 110 -5.44 -5.59 2.32
CA ASN A 110 -6.13 -5.73 1.04
C ASN A 110 -7.66 -5.77 1.23
N LYS A 111 -8.16 -6.59 2.16
CA LYS A 111 -9.61 -6.68 2.45
C LYS A 111 -10.18 -5.43 3.08
N PHE A 112 -9.44 -4.75 3.94
CA PHE A 112 -9.86 -3.46 4.48
C PHE A 112 -10.07 -2.43 3.37
N VAL A 113 -9.12 -2.32 2.44
CA VAL A 113 -9.21 -1.43 1.27
C VAL A 113 -10.35 -1.84 0.34
N ASP A 114 -10.52 -3.14 0.08
CA ASP A 114 -11.63 -3.65 -0.73
C ASP A 114 -12.99 -3.30 -0.10
N ILE A 115 -13.17 -3.54 1.21
CA ILE A 115 -14.41 -3.19 1.91
C ILE A 115 -14.67 -1.70 1.82
N LEU A 116 -13.66 -0.85 2.02
CA LEU A 116 -13.82 0.60 1.85
C LEU A 116 -14.29 0.95 0.44
N TYR A 117 -13.64 0.41 -0.58
CA TYR A 117 -13.99 0.65 -1.97
C TYR A 117 -15.44 0.25 -2.28
N GLU A 118 -15.88 -0.93 -1.85
CA GLU A 118 -17.24 -1.41 -2.09
C GLU A 118 -18.31 -0.56 -1.38
N ASN A 119 -17.98 0.08 -0.25
CA ASN A 119 -18.92 1.00 0.41
C ASN A 119 -19.01 2.35 -0.32
N ARG A 120 -18.01 2.73 -1.12
CA ARG A 120 -17.83 4.00 -1.84
C ARG A 120 -17.74 5.24 -0.95
N GLU A 121 -18.67 5.38 -0.02
CA GLU A 121 -18.79 6.46 0.96
C GLU A 121 -19.32 5.88 2.27
N ILE A 122 -18.77 6.37 3.38
CA ILE A 122 -19.24 6.05 4.72
C ILE A 122 -19.49 7.38 5.41
N ASP A 123 -20.76 7.62 5.73
CA ASP A 123 -21.18 8.79 6.50
C ASP A 123 -20.50 8.82 7.86
N GLU A 124 -20.47 10.02 8.44
CA GLU A 124 -19.83 10.26 9.72
C GLU A 124 -20.36 9.34 10.83
N MET A 125 -19.48 8.52 11.41
CA MET A 125 -19.81 7.60 12.50
C MET A 125 -18.72 7.56 13.57
N ARG A 126 -19.03 7.04 14.77
CA ARG A 126 -18.02 6.91 15.84
C ARG A 126 -16.93 5.93 15.41
N ILE A 127 -15.67 6.26 15.71
CA ILE A 127 -14.51 5.41 15.38
C ILE A 127 -14.61 4.03 16.03
N SER A 128 -15.13 3.94 17.26
CA SER A 128 -15.35 2.65 17.92
C SER A 128 -16.25 1.74 17.08
N ASP A 129 -17.33 2.30 16.55
CA ASP A 129 -18.35 1.57 15.82
C ASP A 129 -17.83 1.20 14.43
N PHE A 130 -17.10 2.12 13.77
CA PHE A 130 -16.38 1.84 12.54
C PHE A 130 -15.40 0.67 12.72
N ASN A 131 -14.55 0.75 13.75
CA ASN A 131 -13.52 -0.24 14.02
C ASN A 131 -14.10 -1.63 14.32
N GLU A 132 -15.13 -1.73 15.17
CA GLU A 132 -15.75 -3.03 15.47
C GLU A 132 -16.48 -3.62 14.25
N ASN A 133 -17.17 -2.78 13.46
CA ASN A 133 -17.85 -3.23 12.24
C ASN A 133 -16.86 -3.78 11.20
N PHE A 134 -15.76 -3.08 10.95
CA PHE A 134 -14.73 -3.55 10.02
C PHE A 134 -14.00 -4.78 10.54
N ALA A 135 -13.73 -4.85 11.85
CA ALA A 135 -13.12 -6.02 12.45
C ALA A 135 -13.99 -7.28 12.28
N LEU A 136 -15.30 -7.15 12.51
CA LEU A 136 -16.24 -8.25 12.31
C LEU A 136 -16.29 -8.72 10.85
N LYS A 137 -16.35 -7.78 9.89
CA LYS A 137 -16.33 -8.10 8.46
C LYS A 137 -15.06 -8.87 8.07
N ILE A 138 -13.89 -8.43 8.53
CA ILE A 138 -12.60 -9.07 8.23
C ILE A 138 -12.51 -10.47 8.84
N VAL A 139 -12.99 -10.66 10.08
CA VAL A 139 -13.03 -11.99 10.72
C VAL A 139 -13.92 -12.96 9.93
N ASN A 140 -15.08 -12.50 9.45
CA ASN A 140 -15.98 -13.33 8.64
C ASN A 140 -15.32 -13.70 7.30
N LEU A 141 -14.72 -12.74 6.60
CA LEU A 141 -13.97 -13.00 5.37
C LEU A 141 -12.81 -13.98 5.59
N ALA A 142 -12.13 -13.92 6.72
CA ALA A 142 -11.02 -14.82 7.01
C ALA A 142 -11.51 -16.26 7.24
N ARG A 143 -12.70 -16.42 7.82
CA ARG A 143 -13.37 -17.72 7.93
C ARG A 143 -13.77 -18.25 6.55
N GLU A 144 -14.38 -17.40 5.73
CA GLU A 144 -14.93 -17.78 4.42
C GLU A 144 -13.85 -18.05 3.36
N GLU A 145 -12.84 -17.19 3.26
CA GLU A 145 -11.83 -17.27 2.21
C GLU A 145 -10.59 -18.09 2.59
N LEU A 146 -10.24 -18.13 3.89
CA LEU A 146 -8.99 -18.73 4.36
C LEU A 146 -9.22 -19.95 5.28
N ASN A 147 -10.49 -20.31 5.54
CA ASN A 147 -10.87 -21.37 6.47
C ASN A 147 -10.21 -21.20 7.86
N GLN A 148 -10.09 -19.96 8.33
CA GLN A 148 -9.49 -19.65 9.62
C GLN A 148 -10.56 -19.37 10.68
N GLU A 149 -10.57 -20.18 11.73
CA GLU A 149 -11.42 -19.98 12.91
C GLU A 149 -10.63 -19.45 14.11
N GLY A 150 -11.32 -18.83 15.07
CA GLY A 150 -10.72 -18.40 16.33
C GLY A 150 -9.68 -17.28 16.20
N ILE A 151 -9.73 -16.47 15.13
CA ILE A 151 -8.81 -15.34 14.96
C ILE A 151 -9.05 -14.29 16.04
N SER A 152 -7.98 -13.90 16.74
CA SER A 152 -8.00 -12.80 17.71
C SER A 152 -7.84 -11.45 17.00
N PHE A 153 -8.88 -11.02 16.28
CA PHE A 153 -8.94 -9.73 15.58
C PHE A 153 -10.13 -8.92 16.10
N ARG A 154 -9.87 -7.68 16.55
CA ARG A 154 -10.85 -6.78 17.21
C ARG A 154 -10.67 -5.35 16.72
N GLY A 155 -11.58 -4.44 17.07
CA GLY A 155 -11.56 -3.05 16.61
C GLY A 155 -10.22 -2.32 16.72
N ARG A 156 -9.42 -2.54 17.76
CA ARG A 156 -8.07 -1.93 17.88
C ARG A 156 -7.13 -2.28 16.72
N SER A 157 -7.35 -3.41 16.05
CA SER A 157 -6.54 -3.89 14.91
C SER A 157 -6.85 -3.12 13.62
N ILE A 158 -7.91 -2.32 13.59
CA ILE A 158 -8.29 -1.47 12.45
C ILE A 158 -7.55 -0.14 12.46
N SER A 159 -7.21 0.39 13.63
CA SER A 159 -6.53 1.70 13.76
C SER A 159 -5.28 1.85 12.89
N PRO A 160 -4.38 0.85 12.77
CA PRO A 160 -3.23 0.95 11.89
C PRO A 160 -3.65 1.05 10.42
N LEU A 161 -4.65 0.26 10.00
CA LEU A 161 -5.18 0.25 8.63
C LEU A 161 -5.76 1.63 8.24
N ILE A 162 -6.47 2.29 9.17
CA ILE A 162 -6.94 3.67 9.00
C ILE A 162 -5.76 4.62 8.77
N SER A 163 -4.70 4.50 9.57
CA SER A 163 -3.51 5.34 9.39
C SER A 163 -2.89 5.18 8.00
N TRP A 164 -2.83 3.96 7.49
CA TRP A 164 -2.30 3.68 6.15
C TRP A 164 -3.12 4.35 5.05
N VAL A 165 -4.45 4.23 5.09
CA VAL A 165 -5.33 4.85 4.08
C VAL A 165 -5.39 6.38 4.26
N GLY A 166 -5.34 6.87 5.49
CA GLY A 166 -5.33 8.31 5.80
C GLY A 166 -4.03 9.02 5.42
N SER A 167 -2.92 8.29 5.23
CA SER A 167 -1.66 8.84 4.70
C SER A 167 -1.66 9.03 3.18
N LEU A 168 -2.67 8.53 2.47
CA LEU A 168 -2.81 8.80 1.05
C LEU A 168 -3.15 10.27 0.82
N ASN A 169 -2.69 10.83 -0.29
CA ASN A 169 -3.03 12.19 -0.71
C ASN A 169 -3.60 12.18 -2.14
N PRO A 170 -4.83 12.70 -2.37
CA PRO A 170 -5.79 13.18 -1.37
C PRO A 170 -6.16 12.10 -0.34
N SER A 171 -6.47 12.48 0.90
CA SER A 171 -6.93 11.51 1.91
C SER A 171 -8.34 11.03 1.58
N CYS A 172 -8.59 9.73 1.75
CA CYS A 172 -9.94 9.14 1.61
C CYS A 172 -10.72 9.15 2.94
N ILE A 173 -10.05 9.49 4.05
CA ILE A 173 -10.58 9.39 5.41
C ILE A 173 -10.54 10.78 6.04
N ASN A 174 -11.67 11.19 6.60
CA ASN A 174 -11.72 12.34 7.50
C ASN A 174 -11.88 11.86 8.94
N HIS A 175 -11.14 12.46 9.87
CA HIS A 175 -11.18 12.15 11.29
C HIS A 175 -11.35 13.44 12.10
N GLU A 176 -12.54 13.64 12.64
CA GLU A 176 -12.88 14.82 13.45
C GLU A 176 -13.67 14.39 14.69
N ASN A 177 -13.33 14.94 15.86
CA ASN A 177 -14.12 14.76 17.09
C ASN A 177 -14.46 13.29 17.46
N LYS A 178 -13.50 12.36 17.29
CA LYS A 178 -13.68 10.90 17.48
C LYS A 178 -14.68 10.24 16.54
N LYS A 179 -14.99 10.91 15.43
CA LYS A 179 -15.79 10.40 14.34
C LYS A 179 -14.94 10.26 13.09
N ILE A 180 -15.34 9.33 12.25
CA ILE A 180 -14.68 8.99 11.01
C ILE A 180 -15.71 8.98 9.89
N SER A 181 -15.33 9.52 8.74
CA SER A 181 -16.02 9.33 7.48
C SER A 181 -15.01 8.88 6.41
N PHE A 182 -15.53 8.26 5.36
CA PHE A 182 -14.73 7.82 4.23
C PHE A 182 -15.43 8.19 2.92
N LYS A 183 -14.65 8.56 1.91
CA LYS A 183 -15.13 8.73 0.55
C LYS A 183 -14.03 8.34 -0.44
N LEU A 184 -14.41 7.69 -1.54
CA LEU A 184 -13.51 7.51 -2.68
C LEU A 184 -12.98 8.85 -3.20
N ARG A 185 -11.75 8.81 -3.70
CA ARG A 185 -11.07 9.97 -4.27
C ARG A 185 -11.52 10.19 -5.70
N ASN A 186 -11.48 11.44 -6.16
CA ASN A 186 -11.66 11.74 -7.58
C ASN A 186 -10.32 11.78 -8.35
N PHE A 187 -9.23 11.48 -7.66
CA PHE A 187 -7.87 11.62 -8.16
C PHE A 187 -6.88 10.74 -7.38
N CYS A 188 -5.88 10.21 -8.07
CA CYS A 188 -4.66 9.70 -7.47
C CYS A 188 -3.44 10.12 -8.33
N GLN A 189 -2.25 10.10 -7.74
CA GLN A 189 -1.01 10.39 -8.48
C GLN A 189 -0.80 9.38 -9.63
N PRO A 190 -0.30 9.83 -10.79
CA PRO A 190 0.00 8.98 -11.95
C PRO A 190 0.82 7.74 -11.63
N GLN A 191 1.78 7.85 -10.73
CA GLN A 191 2.67 6.78 -10.29
C GLN A 191 1.88 5.64 -9.63
N LEU A 192 0.95 5.96 -8.71
CA LEU A 192 0.09 4.96 -8.07
C LEU A 192 -0.83 4.31 -9.09
N PHE A 193 -1.39 5.10 -10.01
CA PHE A 193 -2.26 4.59 -11.07
C PHE A 193 -1.49 3.65 -12.01
N LEU A 194 -0.25 3.98 -12.37
CA LEU A 194 0.63 3.13 -13.18
C LEU A 194 0.95 1.81 -12.45
N LEU A 195 1.29 1.86 -11.17
CA LEU A 195 1.51 0.66 -10.36
C LEU A 195 0.25 -0.22 -10.28
N ALA A 196 -0.93 0.39 -10.22
CA ALA A 196 -2.21 -0.34 -10.25
C ALA A 196 -2.48 -1.00 -11.61
N ILE A 197 -2.14 -0.34 -12.73
CA ILE A 197 -2.17 -0.95 -14.07
C ILE A 197 -1.21 -2.14 -14.12
N ASP A 198 0.02 -1.98 -13.65
CA ASP A 198 1.01 -3.06 -13.61
C ASP A 198 0.51 -4.26 -12.79
N TYR A 199 -0.12 -4.01 -11.65
CA TYR A 199 -0.78 -5.07 -10.90
C TYR A 199 -1.87 -5.76 -11.70
N ALA A 200 -2.67 -5.04 -12.49
CA ALA A 200 -3.69 -5.64 -13.35
C ALA A 200 -3.07 -6.57 -14.43
N PHE A 201 -1.92 -6.19 -14.99
CA PHE A 201 -1.12 -7.03 -15.90
C PHE A 201 -0.61 -8.29 -15.20
N LYS A 202 0.06 -8.13 -14.05
CA LYS A 202 0.60 -9.23 -13.23
C LYS A 202 -0.50 -10.20 -12.79
N LYS A 203 -1.64 -9.67 -12.35
CA LYS A 203 -2.80 -10.45 -11.90
C LYS A 203 -3.36 -11.36 -13.01
N ARG A 204 -3.32 -10.88 -14.26
CA ARG A 204 -3.78 -11.60 -15.45
C ARG A 204 -2.68 -12.44 -16.10
N LYS A 205 -1.45 -12.38 -15.60
CA LYS A 205 -0.25 -12.98 -16.22
C LYS A 205 -0.10 -12.55 -17.68
N ALA A 206 -0.46 -11.31 -17.98
CA ALA A 206 -0.32 -10.74 -19.32
C ALA A 206 1.12 -10.33 -19.57
N GLU A 207 1.59 -10.49 -20.80
CA GLU A 207 2.91 -10.03 -21.22
C GLU A 207 2.91 -8.52 -21.42
N TYR A 208 3.98 -7.84 -21.01
CA TYR A 208 4.17 -6.44 -21.36
C TYR A 208 4.26 -6.26 -22.88
N GLY A 209 3.71 -5.15 -23.40
CA GLY A 209 3.51 -4.89 -24.82
C GLY A 209 2.22 -5.49 -25.40
N SER A 210 1.59 -6.44 -24.70
CA SER A 210 0.27 -6.95 -25.09
C SER A 210 -0.85 -5.96 -24.75
N LEU A 211 -2.00 -6.12 -25.42
CA LEU A 211 -3.22 -5.36 -25.12
C LEU A 211 -4.06 -6.11 -24.10
N ILE A 212 -4.45 -5.44 -23.02
CA ILE A 212 -5.46 -5.92 -22.08
C ILE A 212 -6.75 -5.13 -22.27
N LEU A 213 -7.86 -5.85 -22.43
CA LEU A 213 -9.19 -5.27 -22.50
C LEU A 213 -9.57 -4.58 -21.17
N ILE A 214 -9.99 -3.32 -21.24
CA ILE A 214 -10.60 -2.62 -20.11
C ILE A 214 -12.04 -3.10 -19.95
N THR A 215 -12.21 -4.05 -19.04
CA THR A 215 -13.51 -4.49 -18.52
C THR A 215 -13.81 -3.80 -17.19
N ASP A 216 -15.05 -3.90 -16.71
CA ASP A 216 -15.43 -3.42 -15.38
C ASP A 216 -14.55 -4.03 -14.27
N ASN A 217 -14.15 -5.29 -14.42
CA ASN A 217 -13.23 -5.93 -13.48
C ASN A 217 -11.81 -5.32 -13.52
N THR A 218 -11.36 -4.87 -14.69
CA THR A 218 -10.06 -4.20 -14.85
C THR A 218 -10.10 -2.81 -14.25
N ILE A 219 -11.18 -2.07 -14.47
CA ILE A 219 -11.42 -0.78 -13.81
C ILE A 219 -11.48 -0.97 -12.30
N ALA A 220 -12.25 -1.94 -11.81
CA ALA A 220 -12.37 -2.21 -10.38
C ALA A 220 -11.03 -2.60 -9.74
N ASP A 221 -10.23 -3.45 -10.37
CA ASP A 221 -8.89 -3.82 -9.88
C ASP A 221 -8.00 -2.59 -9.69
N ILE A 222 -7.98 -1.69 -10.69
CA ILE A 222 -7.15 -0.47 -10.68
C ILE A 222 -7.69 0.53 -9.67
N CYS A 223 -9.00 0.80 -9.70
CA CYS A 223 -9.64 1.78 -8.84
C CYS A 223 -9.62 1.37 -7.36
N LYS A 224 -9.63 0.07 -7.02
CA LYS A 224 -9.50 -0.42 -5.64
C LYS A 224 -8.15 -0.06 -5.03
N ILE A 225 -7.06 -0.34 -5.74
CA ILE A 225 -5.70 0.07 -5.32
C ILE A 225 -5.64 1.60 -5.20
N CYS A 226 -6.22 2.30 -6.16
CA CYS A 226 -6.19 3.75 -6.14
C CYS A 226 -7.21 4.37 -5.17
N LEU A 227 -8.12 3.61 -4.56
CA LEU A 227 -9.27 4.16 -3.82
C LEU A 227 -9.93 5.35 -4.54
N ILE A 228 -10.04 5.28 -5.87
CA ILE A 228 -10.70 6.32 -6.68
C ILE A 228 -12.11 5.88 -7.09
N ASP A 229 -12.99 6.84 -7.32
CA ASP A 229 -14.28 6.57 -7.94
C ASP A 229 -14.05 6.05 -9.37
N PRO A 230 -14.74 4.98 -9.81
CA PRO A 230 -14.73 4.53 -11.21
C PRO A 230 -14.97 5.63 -12.24
N GLU A 231 -15.78 6.64 -11.93
CA GLU A 231 -16.02 7.78 -12.81
C GLU A 231 -14.76 8.62 -13.07
N SER A 232 -13.77 8.54 -12.17
CA SER A 232 -12.47 9.22 -12.28
C SER A 232 -11.42 8.38 -12.99
N PHE A 233 -11.77 7.18 -13.49
CA PHE A 233 -10.81 6.28 -14.15
C PHE A 233 -10.18 6.93 -15.39
N ASP A 234 -11.02 7.44 -16.31
CA ASP A 234 -10.54 7.98 -17.60
C ASP A 234 -9.63 9.21 -17.39
N SER A 235 -9.95 10.08 -16.42
CA SER A 235 -9.15 11.27 -16.11
C SER A 235 -7.80 10.93 -15.47
N CYS A 236 -7.77 9.98 -14.52
CA CYS A 236 -6.52 9.48 -13.93
C CYS A 236 -5.67 8.74 -14.98
N PHE A 237 -6.32 7.98 -15.86
CA PHE A 237 -5.66 7.29 -16.96
C PHE A 237 -5.00 8.26 -17.94
N ASP A 238 -5.72 9.30 -18.37
CA ASP A 238 -5.18 10.33 -19.25
C ASP A 238 -3.97 11.05 -18.65
N LEU A 239 -3.98 11.29 -17.33
CA LEU A 239 -2.83 11.87 -16.65
C LEU A 239 -1.67 10.88 -16.60
N CYS A 240 -1.92 9.60 -16.29
CA CYS A 240 -0.91 8.55 -16.31
C CYS A 240 -0.22 8.44 -17.68
N LYS A 241 -0.99 8.44 -18.77
CA LYS A 241 -0.46 8.42 -20.14
C LYS A 241 0.39 9.64 -20.47
N LYS A 242 0.03 10.82 -19.95
CA LYS A 242 0.82 12.05 -20.15
C LYS A 242 2.13 12.01 -19.35
N SER A 243 2.14 11.32 -18.22
CA SER A 243 3.30 11.17 -17.34
C SER A 243 4.29 10.10 -17.83
N PHE A 244 3.81 9.05 -18.51
CA PHE A 244 4.64 7.89 -18.88
C PHE A 244 4.43 7.49 -20.34
N ASP A 245 5.51 7.56 -21.13
CA ASP A 245 5.52 7.26 -22.57
C ASP A 245 5.40 5.75 -22.90
N PHE A 246 5.52 4.88 -21.90
CA PHE A 246 5.42 3.43 -22.05
C PHE A 246 4.04 2.87 -21.65
N VAL A 247 3.05 3.74 -21.48
CA VAL A 247 1.64 3.40 -21.26
C VAL A 247 0.82 3.88 -22.45
N ASP A 248 0.23 2.94 -23.17
CA ASP A 248 -0.53 3.21 -24.38
C ASP A 248 -1.99 2.78 -24.26
N PHE A 249 -2.79 3.39 -25.12
CA PHE A 249 -4.22 3.13 -25.21
C PHE A 249 -4.65 2.95 -26.65
N SER A 250 -5.37 1.86 -26.92
CA SER A 250 -6.01 1.63 -28.20
C SER A 250 -7.52 1.73 -28.04
N ILE A 251 -8.12 2.74 -28.70
CA ILE A 251 -9.57 2.85 -28.86
C ILE A 251 -9.91 2.21 -30.20
N GLY A 252 -10.39 0.97 -30.14
CA GLY A 252 -11.17 0.37 -31.22
C GLY A 252 -12.66 0.45 -30.88
N TRP A 253 -13.38 -0.64 -31.13
CA TRP A 253 -14.73 -0.85 -30.58
C TRP A 253 -14.71 -1.02 -29.06
N GLU A 254 -13.57 -1.45 -28.50
CA GLU A 254 -13.35 -1.65 -27.08
C GLU A 254 -12.06 -0.93 -26.63
N LYS A 255 -12.06 -0.50 -25.36
CA LYS A 255 -10.95 0.20 -24.71
C LYS A 255 -9.88 -0.82 -24.29
N HIS A 256 -8.62 -0.62 -24.70
CA HIS A 256 -7.51 -1.51 -24.32
C HIS A 256 -6.31 -0.74 -23.75
N ILE A 257 -5.72 -1.26 -22.68
CA ILE A 257 -4.45 -0.76 -22.10
C ILE A 257 -3.30 -1.59 -22.63
N ARG A 258 -2.21 -0.92 -23.00
CA ARG A 258 -0.91 -1.55 -23.22
C ARG A 258 0.10 -0.93 -22.27
N LEU A 259 0.88 -1.77 -21.62
CA LEU A 259 2.01 -1.38 -20.80
C LEU A 259 3.25 -1.99 -21.44
N ASN A 260 4.09 -1.17 -22.09
CA ASN A 260 5.17 -1.64 -22.96
C ASN A 260 6.31 -2.32 -22.19
N ARG A 261 6.46 -2.02 -20.90
CA ARG A 261 7.44 -2.63 -19.98
C ARG A 261 6.94 -2.54 -18.54
N GLU A 262 7.53 -3.33 -17.65
CA GLU A 262 7.34 -3.20 -16.21
C GLU A 262 7.76 -1.80 -15.72
N PRO A 263 6.90 -1.10 -14.95
CA PRO A 263 7.29 0.11 -14.24
C PRO A 263 8.31 -0.21 -13.16
N LYS A 264 9.36 0.59 -13.08
CA LYS A 264 10.38 0.55 -12.03
C LYS A 264 10.21 1.77 -11.14
N ILE A 265 10.62 1.66 -9.88
CA ILE A 265 10.61 2.80 -8.97
C ILE A 265 11.48 3.97 -9.50
N ASP A 266 12.53 3.68 -10.27
CA ASP A 266 13.36 4.68 -10.94
C ASP A 266 12.60 5.50 -11.99
N ASP A 267 11.46 5.01 -12.50
CA ASP A 267 10.65 5.78 -13.44
C ASP A 267 9.92 6.96 -12.76
N PHE A 268 9.97 7.03 -11.43
CA PHE A 268 9.28 8.05 -10.62
C PHE A 268 10.22 9.08 -10.01
N ILE A 269 11.54 8.95 -10.24
CA ILE A 269 12.60 9.82 -9.71
C ILE A 269 13.09 10.74 -10.81
#